data_AF-B8IX97-F1
#
_entry.id   AF-B8IX97-F1
#
_cell.length_a   1.000
_cell.length_b   1.000
_cell.length_c   1.000
_cell.angle_alpha   90.00
_cell.angle_beta   90.00
_cell.angle_gamma   90.00
#
_symmetry.space_group_name_H-M   'P 1'
#
loop_
_entity.id
_entity.type
_entity.pdbx_description
1 polymer ?
#
loop_
_entity_poly.entity_id
_entity_poly.type
_entity_poly.pdbx_seq_one_letter_code
_entity_poly.pdbx_strand_id
1 'polypeptide(L)'
;MPLHTDERWHYEGDAATREKRVYCDDALIGRVRRWHMMEPDGRFSAWFAFEQWQDGAFRPVGGLQATFDEALLHLASLSVPPRACQ
;
A
#
# COMPACT_ATOMS: atom_id res chain seq x y z
N MET A 1 10.35 -13.48 -6.80
CA MET A 1 10.50 -12.50 -5.70
C MET A 1 9.18 -12.52 -4.94
N PRO A 2 9.08 -13.30 -3.85
CA PRO A 2 7.88 -13.30 -3.01
C PRO A 2 7.67 -11.92 -2.37
N LEU A 3 6.48 -11.38 -2.57
CA LEU A 3 5.99 -10.24 -1.79
C LEU A 3 5.38 -10.76 -0.49
N HIS A 4 5.64 -10.05 0.59
CA HIS A 4 4.90 -10.25 1.84
C HIS A 4 4.51 -8.91 2.43
N THR A 5 3.53 -8.94 3.32
CA THR A 5 2.99 -7.75 3.97
C THR A 5 2.92 -8.00 5.46
N ASP A 6 2.89 -6.93 6.25
CA ASP A 6 2.59 -7.07 7.67
C ASP A 6 1.29 -7.86 7.84
N GLU A 7 1.27 -8.83 8.77
CA GLU A 7 0.09 -9.64 9.02
C GLU A 7 -1.10 -8.76 9.45
N ARG A 8 -0.80 -7.75 10.28
CA ARG A 8 -1.79 -6.86 10.87
C ARG A 8 -1.78 -5.49 10.22
N TRP A 9 -2.93 -4.84 10.26
CA TRP A 9 -3.05 -3.43 9.93
C TRP A 9 -2.57 -2.58 11.10
N HIS A 10 -1.71 -1.61 10.84
CA HIS A 10 -1.18 -0.65 11.80
C HIS A 10 -2.00 0.63 11.83
N TYR A 11 -2.00 1.31 12.98
CA TYR A 11 -2.71 2.56 13.25
C TYR A 11 -1.67 3.66 13.50
N GLU A 12 -1.63 4.69 12.67
CA GLU A 12 -0.82 5.90 12.88
C GLU A 12 -1.71 7.05 13.37
N GLY A 13 -2.23 6.97 14.59
CA GLY A 13 -2.93 8.10 15.20
C GLY A 13 -4.35 8.40 14.67
N ASP A 14 -4.68 7.98 13.44
CA ASP A 14 -5.95 8.26 12.75
C ASP A 14 -6.81 6.99 12.58
N ALA A 15 -8.03 7.03 13.12
CA ALA A 15 -8.97 5.93 13.04
C ALA A 15 -9.51 5.68 11.64
N ALA A 16 -9.49 6.69 10.77
CA ALA A 16 -9.91 6.54 9.38
C ALA A 16 -8.84 5.85 8.52
N THR A 17 -7.59 5.84 8.97
CA THR A 17 -6.45 5.37 8.18
C THR A 17 -5.77 4.17 8.82
N ARG A 18 -5.62 3.10 8.05
CA ARG A 18 -4.85 1.92 8.45
C ARG A 18 -3.76 1.64 7.45
N GLU A 19 -2.64 1.08 7.86
CA GLU A 19 -1.56 0.74 6.92
C GLU A 19 -1.00 -0.67 7.07
N LYS A 20 -0.43 -1.17 5.98
CA LYS A 20 0.37 -2.39 5.96
C LYS A 20 1.66 -2.11 5.20
N ARG A 21 2.81 -2.43 5.79
CA ARG A 21 4.08 -2.40 5.07
C ARG A 21 4.14 -3.58 4.11
N VAL A 22 4.86 -3.35 3.02
CA VAL A 22 5.06 -4.31 1.95
C VAL A 22 6.55 -4.51 1.77
N TYR A 23 6.93 -5.78 1.68
CA TYR A 23 8.30 -6.22 1.58
C TYR A 23 8.48 -7.11 0.36
N CYS A 24 9.66 -7.06 -0.21
CA CYS A 24 10.10 -7.91 -1.31
C CYS A 24 11.45 -8.49 -0.93
N ASP A 25 11.56 -9.82 -0.85
CA ASP A 25 12.78 -10.50 -0.39
C ASP A 25 13.33 -9.91 0.95
N ASP A 26 12.42 -9.73 1.92
CA ASP A 26 12.65 -9.13 3.26
C ASP A 26 13.06 -7.63 3.27
N ALA A 27 13.20 -6.99 2.11
CA ALA A 27 13.44 -5.56 2.01
C ALA A 27 12.12 -4.78 2.01
N LEU A 28 12.02 -3.76 2.86
CA LEU A 28 10.89 -2.83 2.87
C LEU A 28 10.86 -2.03 1.57
N ILE A 29 9.81 -2.22 0.77
CA ILE A 29 9.62 -1.50 -0.50
C ILE A 29 8.58 -0.38 -0.40
N GLY A 30 7.71 -0.42 0.60
CA GLY A 30 6.70 0.61 0.80
C GLY A 30 5.60 0.21 1.77
N ARG A 31 4.46 0.90 1.70
CA ARG A 31 3.25 0.58 2.45
C ARG A 31 1.99 0.86 1.65
N VAL A 32 0.91 0.15 1.97
CA VAL A 32 -0.44 0.42 1.48
C VAL A 32 -1.26 1.01 2.63
N ARG A 33 -1.82 2.18 2.42
CA ARG A 33 -2.73 2.87 3.34
C ARG A 33 -4.17 2.67 2.89
N ARG A 34 -5.02 2.21 3.78
CA ARG A 34 -6.46 2.07 3.63
C ARG A 34 -7.16 3.26 4.27
N TRP A 35 -7.89 4.00 3.44
CA TRP A 35 -8.89 4.97 3.84
C TRP A 35 -10.25 4.28 3.87
N HIS A 36 -11.09 4.65 4.81
CA HIS A 36 -12.48 4.21 4.80
C HIS A 36 -13.43 5.28 5.32
N MET A 37 -14.66 5.21 4.84
CA MET A 37 -15.74 6.10 5.23
C MET A 37 -17.04 5.29 5.34
N MET A 38 -17.86 5.64 6.33
CA MET A 38 -19.26 5.25 6.36
C MET A 38 -20.08 6.34 5.67
N GLU A 39 -20.73 5.98 4.58
CA GLU A 39 -21.66 6.84 3.86
C GLU A 39 -22.93 7.11 4.71
N PRO A 40 -23.67 8.20 4.46
CA PRO A 40 -24.90 8.51 5.20
C PRO A 40 -25.99 7.43 5.09
N ASP A 41 -25.98 6.63 4.04
CA ASP A 41 -26.89 5.49 3.82
C ASP A 41 -26.45 4.21 4.54
N GLY A 42 -25.34 4.27 5.30
CA GLY A 42 -24.77 3.13 6.01
C GLY A 42 -23.85 2.25 5.16
N ARG A 43 -23.58 2.61 3.90
CA ARG A 43 -22.61 1.88 3.07
C ARG A 43 -21.19 2.15 3.53
N PHE A 44 -20.38 1.10 3.54
CA PHE A 44 -18.94 1.22 3.79
C PHE A 44 -18.20 1.38 2.46
N SER A 45 -17.45 2.48 2.33
CA SER A 45 -16.55 2.73 1.20
C SER A 45 -15.10 2.69 1.69
N ALA A 46 -14.22 2.05 0.91
CA ALA A 46 -12.79 2.02 1.21
C ALA A 46 -11.94 2.26 -0.04
N TRP A 47 -10.81 2.93 0.15
CA TRP A 47 -9.85 3.25 -0.90
C TRP A 47 -8.43 3.01 -0.40
N PHE A 48 -7.52 2.68 -1.31
CA PHE A 48 -6.16 2.27 -0.97
C PHE A 48 -5.15 3.15 -1.68
N ALA A 49 -4.30 3.84 -0.94
CA ALA A 49 -3.13 4.54 -1.49
C ALA A 49 -1.89 3.69 -1.25
N PHE A 50 -0.93 3.72 -2.17
CA PHE A 50 0.38 3.12 -1.95
C PHE A 50 1.45 4.19 -1.86
N GLU A 51 2.40 3.98 -0.96
CA GLU A 51 3.56 4.83 -0.74
C GLU A 51 4.82 3.98 -0.86
N GLN A 52 5.82 4.47 -1.58
CA GLN A 52 7.09 3.78 -1.74
C GLN A 52 8.05 4.19 -0.63
N TRP A 53 8.85 3.24 -0.16
CA TRP A 53 9.94 3.50 0.75
C TRP A 53 11.14 4.05 -0.03
N GLN A 54 11.49 5.31 0.20
CA GLN A 54 12.61 5.99 -0.44
C GLN A 54 13.33 6.89 0.55
N ASP A 55 14.66 6.83 0.60
CA ASP A 55 15.50 7.72 1.42
C ASP A 55 15.09 7.80 2.91
N GLY A 56 14.63 6.67 3.48
CA GLY A 56 14.23 6.60 4.88
C GLY A 56 12.82 7.14 5.18
N ALA A 57 12.00 7.40 4.15
CA ALA A 57 10.63 7.89 4.31
C ALA A 57 9.65 7.23 3.32
N PHE A 58 8.37 7.21 3.69
CA PHE A 58 7.30 6.82 2.77
C PHE A 58 6.90 8.01 1.90
N ARG A 59 6.93 7.83 0.58
CA ARG A 59 6.51 8.83 -0.41
C ARG A 59 5.30 8.34 -1.20
N PRO A 60 4.23 9.12 -1.35
CA PRO A 60 3.11 8.75 -2.21
C PRO A 60 3.55 8.76 -3.68
N VAL A 61 3.24 7.68 -4.41
CA VAL A 61 3.69 7.50 -5.81
C VAL A 61 2.52 7.27 -6.78
N GLY A 62 1.27 7.33 -6.32
CA GLY A 62 0.10 7.11 -7.16
C GLY A 62 -1.21 7.60 -6.57
N GLY A 63 -2.29 7.32 -7.31
CA GLY A 63 -3.66 7.64 -6.90
C GLY A 63 -4.29 6.55 -6.01
N LEU A 64 -5.49 6.87 -5.54
CA LEU A 64 -6.34 5.94 -4.78
C LEU A 64 -6.81 4.77 -5.66
N GLN A 65 -6.65 3.56 -5.15
CA GLN A 65 -7.10 2.30 -5.73
C GLN A 65 -8.38 1.82 -5.03
N ALA A 66 -9.21 1.06 -5.75
CA ALA A 66 -10.44 0.50 -5.19
C ALA A 66 -10.15 -0.67 -4.25
N THR A 67 -9.04 -1.38 -4.47
CA THR A 67 -8.68 -2.57 -3.71
C THR A 67 -7.25 -2.56 -3.18
N PHE A 68 -7.01 -3.38 -2.16
CA PHE A 68 -5.67 -3.61 -1.61
C PHE A 68 -4.73 -4.25 -2.64
N ASP A 69 -5.22 -5.24 -3.38
CA ASP A 69 -4.43 -6.00 -4.34
C ASP A 69 -3.98 -5.12 -5.52
N GLU A 70 -4.82 -4.22 -6.00
CA GLU A 70 -4.44 -3.23 -7.01
C GLU A 70 -3.31 -2.32 -6.49
N ALA A 71 -3.46 -1.76 -5.29
CA ALA A 71 -2.42 -0.93 -4.67
C ALA A 71 -1.11 -1.71 -4.46
N LEU A 72 -1.19 -2.99 -4.06
CA LEU A 72 -0.05 -3.87 -3.89
C LEU A 72 0.67 -4.15 -5.22
N LEU A 73 -0.09 -4.46 -6.28
CA LEU A 73 0.43 -4.70 -7.62
C LEU A 73 1.15 -3.47 -8.18
N HIS A 74 0.58 -2.27 -7.98
CA HIS A 74 1.21 -1.02 -8.40
C HIS A 74 2.53 -0.77 -7.65
N LEU A 75 2.55 -0.95 -6.33
CA LEU A 75 3.76 -0.78 -5.53
C LEU A 75 4.87 -1.76 -5.92
N ALA A 76 4.50 -3.02 -6.15
CA ALA A 76 5.43 -4.06 -6.59
C ALA A 76 6.04 -3.72 -7.96
N SER A 77 5.22 -3.22 -8.89
CA SER A 77 5.66 -2.85 -10.25
C SER A 77 6.66 -1.68 -10.27
N LEU A 78 6.64 -0.80 -9.26
CA LEU A 78 7.57 0.33 -9.13
C LEU A 78 8.88 -0.05 -8.43
N SER A 79 8.85 -1.11 -7.62
CA SER A 79 9.97 -1.50 -6.75
C SER A 79 10.83 -2.60 -7.35
N VAL A 80 10.29 -3.33 -8.34
CA VAL A 80 11.06 -4.21 -9.20
C VAL A 80 11.63 -3.34 -10.32
N PRO A 81 12.97 -3.17 -10.45
CA PRO A 81 13.50 -2.58 -11.67
C PRO A 81 12.99 -3.44 -12.83
N PRO A 82 12.61 -2.87 -13.99
CA PRO A 82 12.28 -3.68 -15.14
C PRO A 82 13.51 -4.55 -15.40
N ARG A 83 13.46 -5.81 -14.98
CA ARG A 83 14.45 -6.78 -15.40
C ARG A 83 14.28 -6.78 -16.89
N ALA A 84 15.32 -6.32 -17.57
CA ALA A 84 15.54 -6.52 -18.97
C ALA A 84 15.05 -7.93 -19.30
N CYS A 85 13.91 -8.01 -19.99
CA CYS A 85 13.51 -9.22 -20.68
C CYS A 85 14.57 -9.42 -21.77
N GLN A 86 15.61 -10.18 -21.44
CA GLN A 86 16.44 -10.92 -22.39
C GLN A 86 16.29 -12.40 -22.05
#